data_AF-A0A7L1NU06-F1
#
_entry.id   AF-A0A7L1NU06-F1
#
_cell.length_a   1.000
_cell.length_b   1.000
_cell.length_c   1.000
_cell.angle_alpha   90.00
_cell.angle_beta   90.00
_cell.angle_gamma   90.00
#
_symmetry.space_group_name_H-M   'P 1'
#
loop_
_entity.id
_entity.type
_entity.pdbx_description
1 polymer ?
#
loop_
_entity_poly.entity_id
_entity_poly.type
_entity_poly.pdbx_seq_one_letter_code
_entity_poly.pdbx_strand_id
1 'polypeptide(L)'
;VPGVSLLFQVLVFCWDGTVSTMNADTAQAVYCFSTPPSHAVASPWQPVFTVDSVNFCLLLRGNMQQKAGALAQMRTASHSTIFLFDFNSYSLKEAFPNEPDLPLKPLQNLSLMERCNIFLHDR
;
A
#
# COMPACT_ATOMS: atom_id res chain seq x y z
N VAL A 1 -18.87 0.17 -16.69
CA VAL A 1 -18.98 0.59 -15.28
C VAL A 1 -17.79 -0.02 -14.56
N PRO A 2 -16.80 0.77 -14.08
CA PRO A 2 -15.66 0.23 -13.37
C PRO A 2 -16.07 -0.10 -11.93
N GLY A 3 -16.90 -1.14 -11.78
CA GLY A 3 -17.23 -1.76 -10.51
C GLY A 3 -16.32 -2.97 -10.27
N VAL A 4 -15.01 -2.82 -10.50
CA VAL A 4 -14.04 -3.88 -10.16
C VAL A 4 -13.86 -3.85 -8.65
N SER A 5 -14.85 -4.47 -8.02
CA SER A 5 -14.86 -5.10 -6.71
C SER A 5 -13.57 -4.91 -5.88
N LEU A 6 -13.61 -3.99 -4.92
CA LEU A 6 -12.65 -3.95 -3.81
C LEU A 6 -12.71 -5.24 -2.94
N LEU A 7 -13.62 -6.19 -3.22
CA LEU A 7 -13.82 -7.40 -2.43
C LEU A 7 -12.60 -8.33 -2.40
N PHE A 8 -11.65 -8.16 -3.31
CA PHE A 8 -10.38 -8.91 -3.33
C PHE A 8 -9.16 -8.01 -3.12
N GLN A 9 -9.32 -6.82 -2.54
CA GLN A 9 -8.19 -5.95 -2.18
C GLN A 9 -7.97 -5.91 -0.67
N VAL A 10 -6.73 -6.13 -0.25
CA VAL A 10 -6.30 -6.03 1.15
C VAL A 10 -5.48 -4.77 1.31
N LEU A 11 -5.78 -3.99 2.36
CA LEU A 11 -4.96 -2.83 2.75
C LEU A 11 -3.81 -3.31 3.65
N VAL A 12 -2.58 -3.05 3.22
CA VAL A 12 -1.34 -3.48 3.89
C VAL A 12 -0.66 -2.26 4.51
N PHE A 13 -0.31 -2.38 5.80
CA PHE A 13 0.47 -1.39 6.53
C PHE A 13 1.85 -1.97 6.82
N CYS A 14 2.87 -1.29 6.31
CA CYS A 14 4.26 -1.65 6.54
C CYS A 14 4.86 -0.81 7.68
N TRP A 15 5.87 -1.36 8.35
CA TRP A 15 6.52 -0.71 9.50
C TRP A 15 7.30 0.56 9.13
N ASP A 16 7.67 0.68 7.87
CA ASP A 16 8.27 1.89 7.30
C ASP A 16 7.25 3.02 7.08
N GLY A 17 5.97 2.79 7.42
CA GLY A 17 4.88 3.74 7.25
C GLY A 17 4.25 3.73 5.85
N THR A 18 4.70 2.82 4.97
CA THR A 18 4.08 2.63 3.66
C THR A 18 2.71 1.98 3.83
N VAL A 19 1.72 2.50 3.09
CA VAL A 19 0.38 1.92 3.03
C VAL A 19 0.11 1.55 1.57
N SER A 20 -0.35 0.34 1.31
CA SER A 20 -0.66 -0.11 -0.05
C SER A 20 -1.93 -0.94 -0.09
N THR A 21 -2.59 -1.01 -1.24
CA THR A 21 -3.55 -2.10 -1.49
C THR A 21 -2.86 -3.22 -2.26
N MET A 22 -3.30 -4.45 -2.01
CA MET A 22 -2.82 -5.65 -2.65
C MET A 22 -4.00 -6.47 -3.14
N ASN A 23 -3.94 -7.00 -4.37
CA ASN A 23 -4.89 -7.97 -4.85
C ASN A 23 -4.65 -9.30 -4.13
N ALA A 24 -5.68 -9.82 -3.47
CA ALA A 24 -5.63 -11.03 -2.66
C ALA A 24 -5.41 -12.30 -3.51
N ASP A 25 -5.86 -12.30 -4.77
CA ASP A 25 -5.76 -13.46 -5.67
C ASP A 25 -4.37 -13.53 -6.32
N THR A 26 -3.81 -12.38 -6.72
CA THR A 26 -2.53 -12.31 -7.43
C THR A 26 -1.34 -12.00 -6.53
N ALA A 27 -1.58 -11.60 -5.28
CA ALA A 27 -0.56 -11.11 -4.36
C ALA A 27 0.28 -9.95 -4.95
N GLN A 28 -0.31 -9.13 -5.82
CA GLN A 28 0.36 -7.95 -6.39
C GLN A 28 -0.18 -6.67 -5.77
N ALA A 29 0.72 -5.73 -5.46
CA ALA A 29 0.35 -4.42 -4.93
C ALA A 29 -0.35 -3.61 -6.01
N VAL A 30 -1.58 -3.14 -5.76
CA VAL A 30 -2.44 -2.42 -6.70
C VAL A 30 -2.26 -0.90 -6.60
N TYR A 31 -2.17 -0.38 -5.38
CA TYR A 31 -1.94 1.05 -5.11
C TYR A 31 -0.94 1.23 -3.99
N CYS A 32 -0.18 2.32 -4.03
CA CYS A 32 0.70 2.77 -2.94
C CYS A 32 0.27 4.17 -2.49
N PHE A 33 0.06 4.35 -1.19
CA PHE A 33 -0.35 5.59 -0.57
C PHE A 33 0.78 6.11 0.31
N SER A 34 1.23 7.32 -0.01
CA SER A 34 2.32 7.97 0.71
C SER A 34 1.82 9.25 1.35
N THR A 35 2.12 9.43 2.63
CA THR A 35 1.99 10.74 3.27
C THR A 35 3.14 11.66 2.84
N PRO A 36 2.98 12.99 2.88
CA PRO A 36 4.09 13.91 2.66
C PRO A 36 5.25 13.65 3.64
N PRO A 37 6.51 13.96 3.29
CA PRO A 37 7.68 13.67 4.14
C PRO A 37 7.63 14.27 5.56
N SER A 38 6.81 15.30 5.76
CA SER A 38 6.59 15.91 7.07
C SER A 38 5.66 15.12 7.99
N HIS A 39 5.02 14.06 7.49
CA HIS A 39 4.02 13.27 8.20
C HIS A 39 4.36 11.78 8.12
N ALA A 40 4.06 11.06 9.20
CA ALA A 40 4.03 9.60 9.23
C ALA A 40 2.59 9.14 9.46
N VAL A 41 2.26 7.93 9.01
CA VAL A 41 1.01 7.28 9.40
C VAL A 41 0.92 7.23 10.92
N ALA A 42 -0.25 7.60 11.46
CA ALA A 42 -0.45 7.63 12.89
C ALA A 42 -0.23 6.23 13.51
N SER A 43 0.30 6.20 14.72
CA SER A 43 0.48 4.99 15.54
C SER A 43 -0.13 5.25 16.92
N PRO A 44 -0.81 4.27 17.56
CA PRO A 44 -1.05 2.89 17.12
C PRO A 44 -2.09 2.77 15.98
N TRP A 45 -2.02 1.69 15.20
CA TRP A 45 -2.73 1.54 13.90
C TRP A 45 -4.25 1.24 13.98
N GLN A 46 -4.95 1.61 15.07
CA GLN A 46 -6.36 1.25 15.28
C GLN A 46 -7.24 2.39 15.84
N PRO A 47 -8.23 2.90 15.08
CA PRO A 47 -8.25 2.99 13.62
C PRO A 47 -7.56 4.28 13.16
N VAL A 48 -6.53 4.13 12.33
CA VAL A 48 -5.84 5.26 11.68
C VAL A 48 -6.26 5.44 10.23
N PHE A 49 -7.21 4.63 9.77
CA PHE A 49 -7.74 4.66 8.41
C PHE A 49 -9.22 4.27 8.39
N THR A 50 -9.91 4.69 7.33
CA THR A 50 -11.22 4.15 6.94
C THR A 50 -11.35 4.18 5.42
N VAL A 51 -12.15 3.28 4.87
CA VAL A 51 -12.44 3.20 3.43
C VAL A 51 -13.89 3.57 3.21
N ASP A 52 -14.13 4.51 2.31
CA ASP A 52 -15.47 4.85 1.83
C ASP A 52 -15.70 4.13 0.50
N SER A 53 -16.52 3.07 0.53
CA SER A 53 -16.87 2.28 -0.64
C SER A 53 -17.83 3.00 -1.60
N VAL A 54 -18.54 4.03 -1.13
CA VAL A 54 -19.49 4.78 -1.97
C VAL A 54 -18.73 5.78 -2.84
N ASN A 55 -17.82 6.52 -2.22
CA ASN A 55 -16.98 7.50 -2.92
C ASN A 55 -15.67 6.91 -3.47
N PHE A 56 -15.42 5.62 -3.22
CA PHE A 56 -14.17 4.94 -3.59
C PHE A 56 -12.95 5.76 -3.15
N CYS A 57 -12.82 5.99 -1.85
CA CYS A 57 -11.65 6.67 -1.29
C CYS A 57 -11.13 6.05 0.01
N LEU A 58 -9.83 6.23 0.24
CA LEU A 58 -9.14 5.88 1.48
C LEU A 58 -8.87 7.17 2.27
N LEU A 59 -9.33 7.19 3.51
CA LEU A 59 -9.00 8.23 4.48
C LEU A 59 -7.93 7.69 5.41
N LEU A 60 -6.80 8.39 5.53
CA LEU A 60 -5.64 7.97 6.32
C LEU A 60 -5.20 9.10 7.24
N ARG A 61 -5.10 8.82 8.53
CA ARG A 61 -4.58 9.76 9.52
C ARG A 61 -3.06 9.72 9.53
N GLY A 62 -2.43 10.86 9.27
CA GLY A 62 -1.00 11.06 9.51
C GLY A 62 -0.74 12.05 10.65
N ASN A 63 0.33 11.81 11.39
CA ASN A 63 0.83 12.71 12.42
C ASN A 63 2.08 13.42 11.90
N MET A 64 2.21 14.71 12.20
CA MET A 64 3.40 15.46 11.88
C MET A 64 4.63 14.83 12.57
N GLN A 65 5.68 14.54 11.79
CA GLN A 65 6.95 14.07 12.33
C GLN A 65 7.62 15.21 13.10
N GLN A 66 7.92 15.01 14.38
CA GLN A 66 8.68 15.99 15.13
C GLN A 66 10.13 15.97 14.63
N LYS A 67 10.66 17.14 14.23
CA LYS A 67 12.08 17.27 13.92
C LYS A 67 12.89 16.99 15.19
N ALA A 68 13.87 16.10 15.08
CA ALA A 68 14.85 15.82 16.13
C ALA A 68 15.55 17.14 16.52
N GLY A 69 15.11 17.75 17.63
CA GLY A 69 15.60 19.04 18.10
C GLY A 69 14.52 19.95 18.71
N ALA A 70 13.24 19.75 18.41
CA ALA A 70 12.14 20.57 18.93
C ALA A 70 11.52 20.01 20.23
N LEU A 71 12.34 19.45 21.12
CA LEU A 71 11.91 18.69 22.31
C LEU A 71 11.18 19.50 23.40
N ALA A 72 11.05 20.82 23.27
CA ALA A 72 10.62 21.68 24.38
C ALA A 72 9.23 22.33 24.24
N GLN A 73 8.57 22.36 23.07
CA GLN A 73 7.34 23.16 22.92
C GLN A 73 6.12 22.43 22.34
N MET A 74 6.24 21.17 21.92
CA MET A 74 5.18 20.47 21.20
C MET A 74 4.64 19.25 21.97
N ARG A 75 4.58 19.32 23.30
CA ARG A 75 3.95 18.26 24.12
C ARG A 75 2.43 18.37 24.19
N THR A 76 1.82 19.40 23.60
CA THR A 76 0.39 19.73 23.77
C THR A 76 -0.42 19.79 22.46
N ALA A 77 0.20 19.63 21.29
CA ALA A 77 -0.54 19.55 20.02
C ALA A 77 0.11 18.52 19.10
N SER A 78 -0.32 17.26 19.20
CA SER A 78 -0.11 16.29 18.12
C SER A 78 -0.94 16.77 16.92
N HIS A 79 -0.31 17.52 16.00
CA HIS A 79 -0.98 17.94 14.77
C HIS A 79 -1.22 16.69 13.91
N SER A 80 -2.47 16.22 13.95
CA SER A 80 -2.96 15.14 13.09
C SER A 80 -3.63 15.73 11.87
N THR A 81 -3.31 15.16 10.71
CA THR A 81 -3.88 15.52 9.41
C THR A 81 -4.56 14.29 8.83
N ILE A 82 -5.73 14.46 8.22
CA ILE A 82 -6.41 13.39 7.48
C ILE A 82 -6.09 13.58 6.00
N PHE A 83 -5.46 12.56 5.42
CA PHE A 83 -5.19 12.46 3.99
C PHE A 83 -6.32 11.70 3.32
N LEU A 84 -6.78 12.19 2.18
CA LEU A 84 -7.80 11.55 1.35
C LEU A 84 -7.15 11.09 0.05
N PHE A 85 -7.28 9.81 -0.26
CA PHE A 85 -6.81 9.21 -1.50
C PHE A 85 -8.04 8.72 -2.28
N ASP A 86 -8.26 9.29 -3.46
CA ASP A 86 -9.34 8.89 -4.36
C ASP A 86 -8.84 7.79 -5.31
N PHE A 87 -9.45 6.61 -5.26
CA PHE A 87 -9.07 5.48 -6.13
C PHE A 87 -9.35 5.79 -7.61
N ASN A 88 -10.26 6.72 -7.92
CA ASN A 88 -10.60 7.11 -9.29
C ASN A 88 -9.59 8.08 -9.91
N SER A 89 -8.75 8.72 -9.10
CA SER A 89 -7.77 9.71 -9.57
C SER A 89 -6.64 9.10 -10.40
N TYR A 90 -6.37 7.80 -10.25
CA TYR A 90 -5.35 7.06 -10.98
C TYR A 90 -5.99 5.96 -11.83
N SER A 91 -5.76 6.04 -13.14
CA SER A 91 -6.21 5.00 -14.06
C SER A 91 -5.38 3.74 -13.83
N LEU A 92 -5.98 2.70 -13.22
CA LEU A 92 -5.34 1.39 -12.93
C LEU A 92 -4.58 0.77 -14.10
N LYS A 93 -4.90 1.17 -15.33
CA LYS A 93 -4.23 0.72 -16.55
C LYS A 93 -2.77 1.16 -16.69
N GLU A 94 -2.33 2.20 -15.98
CA GLU A 94 -0.95 2.69 -16.07
C GLU A 94 -0.03 2.14 -14.97
N ALA A 95 -0.60 1.64 -13.87
CA ALA A 95 0.17 1.13 -12.72
C ALA A 95 0.53 -0.36 -12.84
N PHE A 96 -0.24 -1.12 -13.63
CA PHE A 96 0.07 -2.49 -13.99
C PHE A 96 0.27 -2.53 -15.50
N PRO A 97 1.50 -2.76 -16.00
CA PRO A 97 1.60 -3.23 -17.37
C PRO A 97 0.65 -4.43 -17.49
N ASN A 98 -0.22 -4.43 -18.51
CA ASN A 98 -0.88 -5.67 -18.93
C ASN A 98 0.20 -6.75 -18.91
N GLU A 99 -0.12 -7.92 -18.32
CA GLU A 99 0.81 -9.03 -18.09
C GLU A 99 2.05 -8.91 -18.95
N PRO A 100 3.27 -8.83 -18.37
CA PRO A 100 4.44 -8.85 -19.23
C PRO A 100 4.29 -10.06 -20.15
N ASP A 101 4.45 -9.85 -21.46
CA ASP A 101 4.53 -10.89 -22.50
C ASP A 101 5.76 -11.80 -22.28
N LEU A 102 6.10 -12.07 -21.03
CA LEU A 102 7.03 -13.08 -20.63
C LEU A 102 6.33 -14.42 -20.85
N PRO A 103 7.00 -15.39 -21.51
CA PRO A 103 6.47 -16.72 -21.59
C PRO A 103 6.34 -17.27 -20.16
N LEU A 104 5.13 -17.23 -19.58
CA LEU A 104 4.79 -17.79 -18.26
C LEU A 104 4.85 -19.33 -18.24
N LYS A 105 5.76 -19.94 -19.01
CA LYS A 105 5.72 -21.37 -19.34
C LYS A 105 6.92 -22.23 -18.92
N PRO A 106 8.03 -21.75 -18.32
CA PRO A 106 8.97 -22.68 -17.71
C PRO A 106 8.65 -22.97 -16.23
N LEU A 107 8.32 -21.95 -15.43
CA LEU A 107 8.32 -22.08 -13.95
C LEU A 107 7.02 -22.67 -13.38
N GLN A 108 5.86 -22.42 -14.00
CA GLN A 108 4.57 -22.88 -13.48
C GLN A 108 4.41 -24.42 -13.54
N ASN A 109 5.19 -25.09 -14.39
CA ASN A 109 5.19 -26.55 -14.52
C ASN A 109 6.17 -27.26 -13.57
N LEU A 110 7.01 -26.52 -12.86
CA LEU A 110 7.96 -27.08 -11.91
C LEU A 110 7.32 -27.30 -10.55
N SER A 111 7.76 -28.37 -9.88
CA SER A 111 7.43 -28.61 -8.47
C SER A 111 7.97 -27.49 -7.59
N LEU A 112 7.37 -27.31 -6.42
CA LEU A 112 7.78 -26.28 -5.46
C LEU A 112 9.27 -26.39 -5.10
N MET A 113 9.78 -27.62 -4.97
CA MET A 113 11.19 -27.89 -4.66
C MET A 113 12.15 -27.37 -5.74
N GLU A 114 11.81 -27.57 -7.02
CA GLU A 114 12.62 -27.11 -8.15
C GLU A 114 12.63 -25.58 -8.24
N ARG A 115 11.49 -24.94 -7.93
CA ARG A 115 11.41 -23.47 -7.86
C ARG A 115 12.29 -22.89 -6.76
N CYS A 116 12.32 -23.52 -5.59
CA CYS A 116 13.18 -23.10 -4.48
C CYS A 116 14.67 -23.24 -4.82
N ASN A 117 15.07 -24.32 -5.50
CA ASN A 117 16.46 -24.52 -5.88
C ASN A 117 17.00 -23.46 -6.84
N ILE A 118 16.20 -23.03 -7.83
CA ILE A 118 16.60 -21.97 -8.78
C ILE A 118 16.85 -20.66 -8.02
N PHE A 119 15.92 -20.27 -7.15
CA PHE A 119 16.04 -19.03 -6.38
C PHE A 119 17.25 -19.00 -5.43
N LEU A 120 17.62 -20.15 -4.87
CA LEU A 120 18.74 -20.26 -3.94
C LEU A 120 20.10 -20.36 -4.64
N HIS A 121 20.14 -20.80 -5.90
CA HIS A 121 21.39 -20.95 -6.65
C HIS A 121 21.87 -19.67 -7.36
N ASP A 122 20.97 -18.73 -7.67
CA ASP A 122 21.30 -17.46 -8.36
C ASP A 122 21.81 -16.35 -7.40
N ARG A 123 22.40 -16.72 -6.26
CA ARG A 123 22.86 -15.79 -5.21
C ARG A 123 24.32 -16.00 -4.86
#